data_AF-A0A958G0F3-F1
#
_entry.id   AF-A0A958G0F3-F1
#
_cell.length_a   1.000
_cell.length_b   1.000
_cell.length_c   1.000
_cell.angle_alpha   90.00
_cell.angle_beta   90.00
_cell.angle_gamma   90.00
#
_symmetry.space_group_name_H-M   'P 1'
#
loop_
_entity.id
_entity.type
_entity.pdbx_description
1 polymer ?
#
loop_
_entity_poly.entity_id
_entity_poly.type
_entity_poly.pdbx_seq_one_letter_code
_entity_poly.pdbx_strand_id
1 'polypeptide(L)'
;MIMGMTPIWYSNLFGAFMFIGNIYIGWACLGLLTILLVKSSKSFAETISTAQLWDTGKLTFGFCMIWGYFFFSQFLPQWYGNLPEETQWMILRTREFPWKGLGWLTFFMCFVIPFVLLISEDIKRAPKFLVPVLLCILCGVWLEKFMIIMPELSPDRIPYSFPEIVLQLALFLGFASIYVLCLRWFLSRFPFLPVSHPMTHGSRDW
;
A
#
# COMPACT_ATOMS: atom_id res chain seq x y z
N MET A 1 -18.65 -0.87 -4.35
CA MET A 1 -19.15 -1.40 -3.07
C MET A 1 -18.78 -0.54 -1.86
N ILE A 2 -17.57 0.04 -1.78
CA ILE A 2 -17.20 0.88 -0.60
C ILE A 2 -18.04 2.15 -0.47
N MET A 3 -18.26 2.89 -1.56
CA MET A 3 -19.16 4.07 -1.55
C MET A 3 -20.63 3.72 -1.25
N GLY A 4 -21.01 2.43 -1.31
CA GLY A 4 -22.36 2.01 -0.97
C GLY A 4 -22.64 1.96 0.54
N MET A 5 -21.60 2.09 1.38
CA MET A 5 -21.78 2.18 2.84
C MET A 5 -22.34 3.54 3.28
N THR A 6 -22.10 4.58 2.47
CA THR A 6 -22.57 5.96 2.70
C THR A 6 -23.31 6.48 1.47
N PRO A 7 -24.61 6.17 1.31
CA PRO A 7 -25.34 6.49 0.08
C PRO A 7 -25.49 8.00 -0.18
N ILE A 8 -25.31 8.83 0.85
CA ILE A 8 -25.35 10.30 0.75
C ILE A 8 -24.03 10.86 0.19
N TRP A 9 -22.92 10.16 0.44
CA TRP A 9 -21.59 10.62 0.04
C TRP A 9 -21.23 10.09 -1.35
N TYR A 10 -20.74 10.98 -2.22
CA TYR A 10 -20.22 10.59 -3.52
C TYR A 10 -18.93 11.33 -3.83
N SER A 11 -18.05 10.69 -4.60
CA SER A 11 -16.82 11.30 -5.12
C SER A 11 -16.40 10.62 -6.41
N ASN A 12 -16.25 11.41 -7.48
CA ASN A 12 -15.84 10.91 -8.80
C ASN A 12 -14.40 10.37 -8.79
N LEU A 13 -13.53 10.92 -7.94
CA LEU A 13 -12.12 10.55 -7.87
C LEU A 13 -11.87 9.30 -7.01
N PHE A 14 -12.81 8.94 -6.13
CA PHE A 14 -12.60 7.89 -5.15
C PHE A 14 -12.29 6.52 -5.76
N GLY A 15 -12.92 6.17 -6.89
CA GLY A 15 -12.63 4.93 -7.61
C GLY A 15 -11.19 4.88 -8.12
N ALA A 16 -10.71 5.98 -8.69
CA ALA A 16 -9.33 6.09 -9.17
C ALA A 16 -8.32 6.09 -8.01
N PHE A 17 -8.64 6.76 -6.90
CA PHE A 17 -7.81 6.74 -5.69
C PHE A 17 -7.62 5.30 -5.15
N MET A 18 -8.69 4.52 -5.08
CA MET A 18 -8.63 3.12 -4.66
C MET A 18 -7.80 2.26 -5.62
N PHE A 19 -7.92 2.49 -6.93
CA PHE A 19 -7.15 1.78 -7.95
C PHE A 19 -5.65 2.06 -7.82
N ILE A 20 -5.26 3.34 -7.72
CA ILE A 20 -3.86 3.74 -7.51
C ILE A 20 -3.31 3.16 -6.21
N GLY A 21 -4.07 3.23 -5.11
CA GLY A 21 -3.67 2.61 -3.84
C GLY A 21 -3.43 1.10 -3.96
N ASN A 22 -4.22 0.40 -4.77
CA ASN A 22 -4.04 -1.03 -5.02
C ASN A 22 -2.82 -1.34 -5.91
N ILE A 23 -2.46 -0.48 -6.86
CA ILE A 23 -1.20 -0.62 -7.61
C ILE A 23 0.00 -0.33 -6.70
N TYR A 24 -0.12 0.66 -5.83
CA TYR A 24 0.93 1.04 -4.90
C TYR A 24 1.30 -0.11 -3.95
N ILE A 25 0.29 -0.77 -3.36
CA ILE A 25 0.53 -1.99 -2.56
C ILE A 25 1.08 -3.14 -3.41
N GLY A 26 0.69 -3.26 -4.68
CA GLY A 26 1.23 -4.23 -5.61
C GLY A 26 2.75 -4.10 -5.80
N TRP A 27 3.24 -2.87 -6.03
CA TRP A 27 4.68 -2.61 -6.13
C TRP A 27 5.43 -2.86 -4.82
N ALA A 28 4.84 -2.50 -3.68
CA ALA A 28 5.45 -2.78 -2.38
C ALA A 28 5.57 -4.28 -2.10
N CYS A 29 4.51 -5.05 -2.39
CA CYS A 29 4.51 -6.51 -2.29
C CYS A 29 5.50 -7.16 -3.27
N LEU A 30 5.57 -6.67 -4.51
CA LEU A 30 6.52 -7.16 -5.51
C LEU A 30 7.97 -6.93 -5.06
N GLY A 31 8.28 -5.72 -4.55
CA GLY A 31 9.61 -5.41 -4.03
C GLY A 31 10.01 -6.32 -2.86
N LEU A 32 9.09 -6.57 -1.92
CA LEU A 32 9.34 -7.51 -0.83
C LEU A 32 9.53 -8.95 -1.33
N LEU A 33 8.70 -9.40 -2.27
CA LEU A 33 8.81 -10.73 -2.86
C LEU A 33 10.16 -10.92 -3.56
N THR A 34 10.59 -9.95 -4.37
CA THR A 34 11.89 -9.97 -5.05
C THR A 34 13.04 -10.10 -4.03
N ILE A 35 13.03 -9.30 -2.96
CA ILE A 35 14.06 -9.37 -1.91
C ILE A 35 14.06 -10.74 -1.22
N LEU A 36 12.89 -11.30 -0.91
CA LEU A 36 12.76 -12.61 -0.28
C LEU A 36 13.26 -13.74 -1.20
N LEU A 37 12.94 -13.69 -2.49
CA LEU A 37 13.37 -14.68 -3.47
C LEU A 37 14.88 -14.63 -3.74
N VAL A 38 15.47 -13.42 -3.84
CA VAL A 38 16.93 -13.24 -3.98
C VAL A 38 17.66 -13.83 -2.78
N LYS A 39 17.12 -13.68 -1.57
CA LYS A 39 17.70 -14.28 -0.36
C LYS A 39 17.57 -15.80 -0.31
N SER A 40 16.51 -16.35 -0.92
CA SER A 40 16.15 -17.77 -0.78
C SER A 40 16.69 -18.66 -1.90
N SER A 41 16.99 -18.12 -3.08
CA SER A 41 17.44 -18.88 -4.25
C SER A 41 18.68 -18.25 -4.90
N LYS A 42 19.78 -19.01 -4.96
CA LYS A 42 21.02 -18.56 -5.63
C LYS A 42 20.82 -18.29 -7.12
N SER A 43 20.07 -19.15 -7.80
CA SER A 43 19.77 -19.00 -9.24
C SER A 43 18.99 -17.72 -9.54
N PHE A 44 18.10 -17.29 -8.63
CA PHE A 44 17.39 -16.02 -8.77
C PHE A 44 18.28 -14.82 -8.48
N ALA A 45 19.15 -14.92 -7.47
CA ALA A 45 20.16 -13.89 -7.16
C ALA A 45 21.18 -13.69 -8.29
N GLU A 46 21.44 -14.72 -9.11
CA GLU A 46 22.28 -14.63 -10.30
C GLU A 46 21.56 -13.91 -11.47
N THR A 47 20.23 -13.93 -11.50
CA THR A 47 19.46 -13.27 -12.56
C THR A 47 19.17 -11.81 -12.24
N ILE A 48 18.91 -11.49 -10.97
CA ILE A 48 18.50 -10.15 -10.54
C ILE A 48 19.68 -9.30 -10.08
N SER A 49 19.88 -8.16 -10.76
CA SER A 49 20.88 -7.16 -10.38
C SER A 49 20.31 -6.13 -9.39
N THR A 50 21.20 -5.34 -8.77
CA THR A 50 20.80 -4.19 -7.93
C THR A 50 20.04 -3.12 -8.73
N ALA A 51 20.21 -3.07 -10.06
CA ALA A 51 19.50 -2.12 -10.92
C ALA A 51 17.99 -2.38 -10.95
N GLN A 52 17.58 -3.65 -11.06
CA GLN A 52 16.15 -4.02 -11.05
C GLN A 52 15.48 -3.74 -9.70
N LEU A 53 16.21 -3.90 -8.60
CA LEU A 53 15.72 -3.50 -7.28
C LEU A 53 15.56 -1.98 -7.19
N TRP A 54 16.52 -1.24 -7.75
CA TRP A 54 16.45 0.21 -7.83
C TRP A 54 15.27 0.71 -8.67
N ASP A 55 14.97 0.05 -9.79
CA ASP A 55 13.79 0.32 -10.62
C ASP A 55 12.49 0.07 -9.87
N THR A 56 12.41 -1.04 -9.12
CA THR A 56 11.26 -1.33 -8.25
C THR A 56 11.08 -0.25 -7.18
N GLY A 57 12.19 0.26 -6.62
CA GLY A 57 12.17 1.40 -5.70
C GLY A 57 11.71 2.70 -6.36
N LYS A 58 12.12 2.98 -7.60
CA LYS A 58 11.66 4.15 -8.39
C LYS A 58 10.16 4.07 -8.70
N LEU A 59 9.67 2.90 -9.08
CA LEU A 59 8.24 2.69 -9.35
C LEU A 59 7.41 2.83 -8.07
N THR A 60 7.85 2.22 -6.96
CA THR A 60 7.20 2.40 -5.65
C THR A 60 7.14 3.88 -5.26
N PHE A 61 8.23 4.62 -5.44
CA PHE A 61 8.27 6.07 -5.18
C PHE A 61 7.34 6.87 -6.13
N GLY A 62 7.30 6.51 -7.41
CA GLY A 62 6.38 7.10 -8.37
C GLY A 62 4.92 6.94 -7.93
N PHE A 63 4.52 5.73 -7.54
CA PHE A 63 3.17 5.47 -7.04
C PHE A 63 2.89 6.11 -5.68
N CYS A 64 3.90 6.29 -4.82
CA CYS A 64 3.77 7.10 -3.60
C CYS A 64 3.40 8.56 -3.94
N MET A 65 4.05 9.17 -4.92
CA MET A 65 3.72 10.54 -5.35
C MET A 65 2.33 10.61 -5.98
N ILE A 66 1.96 9.63 -6.81
CA ILE A 66 0.62 9.57 -7.41
C ILE A 66 -0.44 9.40 -6.32
N TRP A 67 -0.22 8.53 -5.33
CA TRP A 67 -1.12 8.38 -4.19
C TRP A 67 -1.33 9.72 -3.46
N GLY A 68 -0.24 10.44 -3.16
CA GLY A 68 -0.31 11.76 -2.52
C GLY A 68 -1.05 12.79 -3.38
N TYR A 69 -0.84 12.77 -4.70
CA TYR A 69 -1.56 13.60 -5.65
C TYR A 69 -3.06 13.33 -5.64
N PHE A 70 -3.49 12.06 -5.69
CA PHE A 70 -4.92 11.71 -5.67
C PHE A 70 -5.56 12.01 -4.32
N PHE A 71 -4.85 11.77 -3.21
CA PHE A 71 -5.29 12.17 -1.88
C PHE A 71 -5.54 13.68 -1.83
N PHE A 72 -4.57 14.49 -2.26
CA PHE A 72 -4.72 15.95 -2.26
C PHE A 72 -5.77 16.44 -3.26
N SER A 73 -5.86 15.84 -4.44
CA SER A 73 -6.85 16.20 -5.47
C SER A 73 -8.28 15.85 -5.08
N GLN A 74 -8.48 14.85 -4.21
CA GLN A 74 -9.77 14.60 -3.58
C GLN A 74 -10.01 15.57 -2.42
N PHE A 75 -8.98 15.83 -1.62
CA PHE A 75 -9.07 16.67 -0.43
C PHE A 75 -9.40 18.13 -0.76
N LEU A 76 -8.70 18.73 -1.72
CA LEU A 76 -8.77 20.15 -2.02
C LEU A 76 -10.18 20.60 -2.47
N PRO A 77 -10.87 19.94 -3.42
CA PRO A 77 -12.22 20.33 -3.82
C PRO A 77 -13.26 20.15 -2.71
N GLN A 78 -13.16 19.07 -1.93
CA GLN A 78 -14.10 18.80 -0.83
C GLN A 78 -13.93 19.80 0.32
N TRP A 79 -12.68 20.22 0.58
CA TRP A 79 -12.38 21.26 1.57
C TRP A 79 -12.78 22.65 1.08
N TYR A 80 -12.50 22.98 -0.19
CA TYR A 80 -12.80 24.29 -0.77
C TYR A 80 -14.30 24.50 -1.03
N GLY A 81 -14.99 23.48 -1.56
CA GLY A 81 -16.42 23.54 -1.85
C GLY A 81 -17.28 23.52 -0.60
N ASN A 82 -16.84 22.84 0.46
CA ASN A 82 -17.50 22.76 1.77
C ASN A 82 -19.02 22.41 1.68
N LEU A 83 -19.39 21.50 0.78
CA LEU A 83 -20.75 20.98 0.69
C LEU A 83 -20.99 19.98 1.84
N PRO A 84 -22.04 20.15 2.67
CA PRO A 84 -22.29 19.30 3.82
C PRO A 84 -22.28 17.79 3.52
N GLU A 85 -22.81 17.39 2.36
CA GLU A 85 -22.95 16.00 1.93
C GLU A 85 -21.58 15.33 1.66
N GLU A 86 -20.59 16.10 1.19
CA GLU A 86 -19.27 15.57 0.82
C GLU A 86 -18.23 15.77 1.94
N THR A 87 -18.31 16.90 2.66
CA THR A 87 -17.30 17.31 3.64
C THR A 87 -17.43 16.55 4.96
N GLN A 88 -18.63 16.10 5.36
CA GLN A 88 -18.82 15.32 6.59
C GLN A 88 -17.96 14.05 6.64
N TRP A 89 -17.86 13.34 5.51
CA TRP A 89 -17.03 12.13 5.40
C TRP A 89 -15.55 12.40 5.70
N MET A 90 -15.06 13.57 5.28
CA MET A 90 -13.68 14.00 5.51
C MET A 90 -13.47 14.54 6.93
N ILE A 91 -14.42 15.32 7.45
CA ILE A 91 -14.34 15.92 8.80
C ILE A 91 -14.21 14.84 9.86
N LEU A 92 -15.03 13.78 9.76
CA LEU A 92 -14.98 12.62 10.66
C LEU A 92 -13.57 12.04 10.76
N ARG A 93 -12.83 11.99 9.65
CA ARG A 93 -11.52 11.34 9.53
C ARG A 93 -10.32 12.25 9.79
N THR A 94 -10.49 13.56 9.64
CA THR A 94 -9.39 14.53 9.70
C THR A 94 -9.44 15.46 10.92
N ARG A 95 -10.63 15.72 11.45
CA ARG A 95 -10.86 16.73 12.50
C ARG A 95 -11.50 16.17 13.75
N GLU A 96 -12.41 15.21 13.63
CA GLU A 96 -13.14 14.68 14.78
C GLU A 96 -12.35 13.61 15.54
N PHE A 97 -12.52 13.63 16.86
CA PHE A 97 -12.08 12.53 17.71
C PHE A 97 -13.13 11.42 17.67
N PRO A 98 -12.71 10.15 17.67
CA PRO A 98 -11.36 9.64 17.93
C PRO A 98 -10.46 9.47 16.67
N TRP A 99 -11.00 9.61 15.47
CA TRP A 99 -10.37 9.19 14.21
C TRP A 99 -9.24 10.07 13.69
N LYS A 100 -9.21 11.36 14.08
CA LYS A 100 -8.18 12.32 13.70
C LYS A 100 -6.76 11.78 13.82
N GLY A 101 -6.42 11.13 14.94
CA GLY A 101 -5.07 10.62 15.18
C GLY A 101 -4.64 9.57 14.16
N LEU A 102 -5.53 8.63 13.86
CA LEU A 102 -5.29 7.59 12.85
C LEU A 102 -5.26 8.15 11.43
N GLY A 103 -6.09 9.15 11.11
CA GLY A 103 -6.08 9.80 9.80
C GLY A 103 -4.72 10.43 9.47
N TRP A 104 -4.14 11.17 10.41
CA TRP A 104 -2.80 11.74 10.24
C TRP A 104 -1.72 10.66 10.18
N LEU A 105 -1.80 9.63 11.05
CA LEU A 105 -0.86 8.50 11.01
C LEU A 105 -0.85 7.82 9.64
N THR A 106 -2.02 7.54 9.06
CA THR A 106 -2.14 7.00 7.70
C THR A 106 -1.44 7.88 6.68
N PHE A 107 -1.67 9.20 6.73
CA PHE A 107 -1.03 10.14 5.81
C PHE A 107 0.51 10.09 5.93
N PHE A 108 1.04 10.03 7.15
CA PHE A 108 2.49 9.90 7.36
C PHE A 108 3.04 8.57 6.83
N MET A 109 2.35 7.46 7.08
CA MET A 109 2.81 6.13 6.67
C MET A 109 2.68 5.86 5.17
N CYS A 110 1.62 6.36 4.52
CA CYS A 110 1.38 6.17 3.09
C CYS A 110 2.22 7.12 2.22
N PHE A 111 2.44 8.34 2.69
CA PHE A 111 3.03 9.40 1.88
C PHE A 111 4.31 9.99 2.48
N VAL A 112 4.26 10.64 3.65
CA VAL A 112 5.39 11.46 4.13
C VAL A 112 6.66 10.63 4.38
N ILE A 113 6.54 9.52 5.12
CA ILE A 113 7.68 8.66 5.45
C ILE A 113 8.25 8.01 4.19
N PRO A 114 7.45 7.33 3.34
CA PRO A 114 7.96 6.77 2.09
C PRO A 114 8.52 7.83 1.15
N PHE A 115 7.91 9.01 1.06
CA PHE A 115 8.40 10.09 0.22
C PHE A 115 9.79 10.55 0.65
N VAL A 116 10.00 10.86 1.93
CA VAL A 116 11.29 11.34 2.43
C VAL A 116 12.37 10.27 2.31
N LEU A 117 12.06 9.01 2.65
CA LEU A 117 13.04 7.92 2.61
C LEU A 117 13.36 7.48 1.17
N LEU A 118 12.36 7.43 0.28
CA LEU A 118 12.55 7.08 -1.12
C LEU A 118 12.99 8.27 -1.98
N ILE A 119 13.39 9.41 -1.43
CA ILE A 119 14.17 10.39 -2.21
C ILE A 119 15.58 9.86 -2.43
N SER A 120 16.18 9.27 -1.40
CA SER A 120 17.55 8.75 -1.45
C SER A 120 17.67 7.58 -2.42
N GLU A 121 18.70 7.63 -3.27
CA GLU A 121 19.08 6.54 -4.16
C GLU A 121 19.62 5.32 -3.39
N ASP A 122 20.39 5.56 -2.33
CA ASP A 122 21.02 4.51 -1.53
C ASP A 122 19.99 3.62 -0.86
N ILE A 123 18.90 4.21 -0.34
CA ILE A 123 17.80 3.49 0.29
C ILE A 123 17.12 2.56 -0.71
N LYS A 124 16.97 2.98 -1.97
CA LYS A 124 16.33 2.17 -3.03
C LYS A 124 17.20 1.01 -3.51
N ARG A 125 18.53 1.12 -3.41
CA ARG A 125 19.47 0.09 -3.85
C ARG A 125 19.76 -0.96 -2.79
N ALA A 126 19.64 -0.60 -1.52
CA ALA A 126 19.97 -1.47 -0.41
C ALA A 126 18.74 -2.19 0.17
N PRO A 127 18.63 -3.53 0.04
CA PRO A 127 17.48 -4.28 0.56
C PRO A 127 17.22 -4.03 2.05
N LYS A 128 18.28 -3.87 2.85
CA LYS A 128 18.19 -3.65 4.29
C LYS A 128 17.42 -2.36 4.65
N PHE A 129 17.55 -1.32 3.83
CA PHE A 129 16.87 -0.04 4.04
C PHE A 129 15.54 0.02 3.29
N LEU A 130 15.41 -0.67 2.16
CA LEU A 130 14.18 -0.71 1.39
C LEU A 130 13.07 -1.50 2.10
N VAL A 131 13.37 -2.67 2.70
CA VAL A 131 12.38 -3.52 3.39
C VAL A 131 11.53 -2.77 4.43
N PRO A 132 12.10 -2.04 5.42
CA PRO A 132 11.29 -1.33 6.40
C PRO A 132 10.40 -0.25 5.78
N VAL A 133 10.84 0.38 4.69
CA VAL A 133 10.01 1.35 3.94
C VAL A 133 8.83 0.64 3.29
N LEU A 134 9.07 -0.48 2.61
CA LEU A 134 7.99 -1.26 1.98
C LEU A 134 6.99 -1.76 3.03
N LEU A 135 7.46 -2.25 4.18
CA LEU A 135 6.59 -2.66 5.29
C LEU A 135 5.79 -1.48 5.85
N CYS A 136 6.40 -0.30 5.99
CA CYS A 136 5.70 0.92 6.40
C CYS A 136 4.56 1.27 5.45
N ILE A 137 4.81 1.17 4.13
CA ILE A 137 3.78 1.37 3.09
C ILE A 137 2.65 0.35 3.24
N LEU A 138 2.97 -0.95 3.39
CA LEU A 138 1.95 -1.99 3.55
C LEU A 138 1.05 -1.73 4.77
N CYS A 139 1.65 -1.39 5.91
CA CYS A 139 0.91 -1.04 7.11
C CYS A 139 0.09 0.25 6.93
N GLY A 140 0.64 1.25 6.25
CA GLY A 140 -0.05 2.49 5.93
C GLY A 140 -1.28 2.27 5.07
N VAL A 141 -1.15 1.51 3.97
CA VAL A 141 -2.27 1.20 3.06
C VAL A 141 -3.31 0.32 3.75
N TRP A 142 -2.90 -0.59 4.64
CA TRP A 142 -3.85 -1.32 5.50
C TRP A 142 -4.64 -0.36 6.38
N LEU A 143 -3.96 0.58 7.03
CA LEU A 143 -4.60 1.59 7.87
C LEU A 143 -5.49 2.53 7.05
N GLU A 144 -5.13 2.86 5.80
CA GLU A 144 -5.98 3.59 4.86
C GLU A 144 -7.30 2.85 4.62
N LYS A 145 -7.27 1.55 4.34
CA LYS A 145 -8.50 0.77 4.13
C LYS A 145 -9.32 0.66 5.42
N PHE A 146 -8.65 0.51 6.56
CA PHE A 146 -9.28 0.56 7.88
C PHE A 146 -10.01 1.90 8.10
N MET A 147 -9.35 3.02 7.81
CA MET A 147 -9.91 4.37 7.94
C MET A 147 -11.04 4.66 6.96
N ILE A 148 -11.07 4.01 5.80
CA ILE A 148 -12.17 4.15 4.85
C ILE A 148 -13.42 3.43 5.37
N ILE A 149 -13.27 2.24 5.97
CA ILE A 149 -14.40 1.36 6.31
C ILE A 149 -14.91 1.56 7.75
N MET A 150 -14.03 1.64 8.74
CA MET A 150 -14.42 1.56 10.15
C MET A 150 -15.18 2.77 10.69
N PRO A 151 -14.88 4.02 10.32
CA PRO A 151 -15.67 5.16 10.78
C PRO A 151 -17.15 5.08 10.36
N GLU A 152 -17.47 4.34 9.29
CA GLU A 152 -18.86 4.13 8.86
C GLU A 152 -19.62 3.09 9.69
N LEU A 153 -18.89 2.15 10.31
CA LEU A 153 -19.48 1.12 11.18
C LEU A 153 -19.59 1.60 12.63
N SER A 154 -18.63 2.41 13.08
CA SER A 154 -18.57 2.93 14.45
C SER A 154 -18.04 4.37 14.46
N PRO A 155 -18.88 5.38 14.23
CA PRO A 155 -18.44 6.78 14.17
C PRO A 155 -17.84 7.27 15.49
N ASP A 156 -18.46 6.91 16.62
CA ASP A 156 -18.16 7.52 17.93
C ASP A 156 -16.99 6.86 18.68
N ARG A 157 -16.52 5.69 18.24
CA ARG A 157 -15.47 4.93 18.92
C ARG A 157 -14.58 4.19 17.93
N ILE A 158 -13.29 4.11 18.24
CA ILE A 158 -12.43 3.15 17.56
C ILE A 158 -12.63 1.78 18.24
N PRO A 159 -12.95 0.71 17.49
CA PRO A 159 -13.18 -0.62 18.03
C PRO A 159 -11.85 -1.27 18.46
N TYR A 160 -11.30 -0.79 19.58
CA TYR A 160 -10.09 -1.28 20.23
C TYR A 160 -10.39 -2.27 21.36
N SER A 161 -11.62 -2.75 21.47
CA SER A 161 -11.91 -3.81 22.44
C SER A 161 -11.01 -5.01 22.12
N PHE A 162 -10.41 -5.64 23.13
CA PHE A 162 -9.55 -6.80 22.95
C PHE A 162 -10.10 -7.86 21.96
N PRO A 163 -11.39 -8.28 22.05
CA PRO A 163 -11.95 -9.22 21.06
C PRO A 163 -12.04 -8.65 19.63
N GLU A 164 -12.29 -7.35 19.46
CA GLU A 164 -12.39 -6.70 18.15
C GLU A 164 -11.01 -6.61 17.47
N ILE A 165 -9.97 -6.23 18.22
CA ILE A 165 -8.58 -6.21 17.70
C ILE A 165 -8.13 -7.62 17.31
N VAL A 166 -8.39 -8.61 18.16
CA VAL A 166 -8.03 -10.00 17.89
C VAL A 166 -8.73 -10.49 16.63
N LEU A 167 -10.02 -10.19 16.46
CA LEU A 167 -10.77 -10.54 15.27
C LEU A 167 -10.20 -9.86 14.01
N GLN A 168 -9.90 -8.56 14.05
CA GLN A 168 -9.34 -7.83 12.93
C GLN A 168 -7.96 -8.38 12.52
N LEU A 169 -7.09 -8.64 13.49
CA LEU A 169 -5.77 -9.24 13.25
C LEU A 169 -5.90 -10.68 12.74
N ALA A 170 -6.83 -11.48 13.29
CA ALA A 170 -7.06 -12.84 12.85
C ALA A 170 -7.57 -12.90 11.40
N LEU A 171 -8.49 -12.00 11.02
CA LEU A 171 -8.97 -11.88 9.65
C LEU A 171 -7.84 -11.45 8.72
N PHE A 172 -7.09 -10.41 9.08
CA PHE A 172 -5.96 -9.95 8.29
C PHE A 172 -4.92 -11.04 8.10
N LEU A 173 -4.49 -11.71 9.18
CA LEU A 173 -3.53 -12.80 9.13
C LEU A 173 -4.09 -14.01 8.39
N GLY A 174 -5.38 -14.31 8.50
CA GLY A 174 -6.05 -15.39 7.77
C GLY A 174 -5.97 -15.16 6.26
N PHE A 175 -6.41 -14.00 5.78
CA PHE A 175 -6.33 -13.67 4.36
C PHE A 175 -4.89 -13.52 3.86
N ALA A 176 -4.01 -12.91 4.65
CA ALA A 176 -2.59 -12.80 4.31
C ALA A 176 -1.92 -14.18 4.21
N SER A 177 -2.25 -15.10 5.12
CA SER A 177 -1.73 -16.47 5.10
C SER A 177 -2.24 -17.24 3.87
N ILE A 178 -3.52 -17.12 3.55
CA ILE A 178 -4.10 -17.73 2.33
C ILE A 178 -3.41 -17.17 1.08
N TYR A 179 -3.21 -15.85 1.00
CA TYR A 179 -2.51 -15.22 -0.11
C TYR A 179 -1.08 -15.76 -0.27
N VAL A 180 -0.32 -15.85 0.82
CA VAL A 180 1.04 -16.41 0.82
C VAL A 180 1.04 -17.89 0.44
N LEU A 181 0.05 -18.67 0.89
CA LEU A 181 -0.10 -20.07 0.50
C LEU A 181 -0.40 -20.21 -1.00
N CYS A 182 -1.29 -19.37 -1.54
CA CYS A 182 -1.58 -19.34 -2.98
C CYS A 182 -0.34 -18.96 -3.79
N LEU A 183 0.41 -17.93 -3.38
CA LEU A 183 1.66 -17.55 -4.02
C LEU A 183 2.70 -18.68 -3.97
N ARG A 184 2.89 -19.30 -2.81
CA ARG A 184 3.83 -20.41 -2.64
C ARG A 184 3.42 -21.61 -3.49
N TRP A 185 2.13 -21.93 -3.53
CA TRP A 185 1.60 -23.01 -4.36
C TRP A 185 1.86 -22.74 -5.85
N PHE A 186 1.58 -21.52 -6.32
CA PHE A 186 1.88 -21.08 -7.68
C PHE A 186 3.38 -21.17 -8.02
N LEU A 187 4.25 -20.62 -7.17
CA LEU A 187 5.70 -20.63 -7.36
C LEU A 187 6.32 -22.03 -7.25
N SER A 188 5.67 -22.96 -6.56
CA SER A 188 6.12 -24.37 -6.50
C SER A 188 5.73 -25.17 -7.75
N ARG A 189 4.68 -24.73 -8.48
CA ARG A 189 4.15 -25.45 -9.63
C ARG A 189 4.71 -24.94 -10.96
N PHE A 190 5.01 -23.64 -11.04
CA PHE A 190 5.50 -23.00 -12.25
C PHE A 190 6.94 -22.48 -12.06
N PRO A 191 7.82 -22.66 -13.06
CA PRO A 191 9.15 -22.06 -13.02
C PRO A 191 9.01 -20.53 -13.07
N PHE A 192 9.48 -19.84 -12.03
CA PHE A 192 9.40 -18.38 -11.93
C PHE A 192 10.49 -17.65 -12.73
N LEU A 193 11.47 -18.37 -13.28
CA LEU A 193 12.45 -17.84 -14.22
C LEU A 193 12.09 -18.29 -15.64
N PRO A 194 11.72 -17.37 -16.56
CA PRO A 194 11.39 -17.72 -17.93
C PRO A 194 12.67 -17.94 -18.75
N VAL A 195 13.23 -19.17 -18.71
CA VAL A 195 14.50 -19.51 -19.37
C VAL A 195 14.49 -19.23 -20.88
N SER A 196 13.32 -19.31 -21.54
CA SER A 196 13.19 -19.12 -23.00
C SER A 196 12.96 -17.67 -23.45
N HIS A 197 12.81 -16.71 -22.54
CA HIS A 197 12.44 -15.35 -22.93
C HIS A 197 13.66 -14.54 -23.41
N PRO A 198 13.62 -13.84 -24.57
CA PRO A 198 14.81 -13.19 -25.15
C PRO A 198 15.51 -12.18 -24.23
N MET A 199 14.75 -11.51 -23.36
CA MET A 199 15.28 -10.49 -22.44
C MET A 199 16.01 -11.06 -21.21
N THR A 200 15.95 -12.36 -20.91
CA THR A 200 16.58 -12.92 -19.70
C THR A 200 18.10 -12.86 -19.75
N HIS A 201 18.70 -13.17 -20.90
CA HIS A 201 20.15 -13.21 -21.09
C HIS A 201 20.83 -11.84 -20.98
N GLY A 202 20.09 -10.74 -21.20
CA GLY A 202 20.63 -9.38 -21.08
C GLY A 202 20.15 -8.61 -19.85
N SER A 203 19.11 -9.07 -19.14
CA SER A 203 18.42 -8.28 -18.09
C SER A 203 19.30 -7.81 -16.92
N ARG A 204 20.47 -8.43 -16.73
CA ARG A 204 21.42 -8.08 -15.68
C ARG A 204 22.31 -6.89 -16.07
N ASP A 205 22.47 -6.64 -17.36
CA ASP A 205 23.39 -5.65 -17.92
C ASP A 205 22.74 -4.27 -18.15
N TRP A 206 21.42 -4.15 -17.93
CA TRP A 206 20.64 -2.91 -18.06
C TRP A 206 20.31 -2.30 -16.69
#